data_AF-A0A1F7PI67-F1
#
_entry.id   AF-A0A1F7PI67-F1
#
_cell.length_a   1.000
_cell.length_b   1.000
_cell.length_c   1.000
_cell.angle_alpha   90.00
_cell.angle_beta   90.00
_cell.angle_gamma   90.00
#
_symmetry.space_group_name_H-M   'P 1'
#
loop_
_entity.id
_entity.type
_entity.pdbx_description
1 polymer ?
#
loop_
_entity_poly.entity_id
_entity_poly.type
_entity_poly.pdbx_seq_one_letter_code
_entity_poly.pdbx_strand_id
1 'polypeptide(L)'
;MGRAIPLDLARRDTACVFTYRQNAALASEVAAEIERLGPRALALAVELAEPERVVRVFEKIRAEFGRLDILVANAAATACRLWGQVIRRVRFRASR
;
A
#
# COMPACT_ATOMS: atom_id res chain seq x y z
N MET A 1 10.55 8.49 -1.31
CA MET A 1 9.37 7.73 -1.80
C MET A 1 9.82 6.80 -2.90
N GLY A 2 9.57 5.49 -2.79
CA GLY A 2 9.83 4.53 -3.86
C GLY A 2 8.75 4.60 -4.93
N ARG A 3 8.76 5.65 -5.76
CA ARG A 3 7.78 5.86 -6.84
C ARG A 3 7.88 4.83 -7.97
N ALA A 4 9.08 4.30 -8.21
CA ALA A 4 9.33 3.41 -9.34
C ALA A 4 8.55 2.10 -9.24
N ILE A 5 8.37 1.58 -8.01
CA ILE A 5 7.71 0.30 -7.78
C ILE A 5 6.21 0.36 -8.13
N PRO A 6 5.39 1.26 -7.54
CA PRO A 6 3.97 1.30 -7.87
C PRO A 6 3.73 1.65 -9.35
N LEU A 7 4.60 2.46 -9.97
CA LEU A 7 4.50 2.75 -11.41
C LEU A 7 4.83 1.53 -12.29
N ASP A 8 5.85 0.73 -11.93
CA ASP A 8 6.15 -0.51 -12.66
C ASP A 8 5.04 -1.55 -12.53
N LEU A 9 4.43 -1.66 -11.33
CA LEU A 9 3.27 -2.53 -11.11
C LEU A 9 2.05 -2.03 -11.89
N ALA A 10 1.78 -0.73 -11.89
CA ALA A 10 0.67 -0.16 -12.65
C ALA A 10 0.78 -0.42 -14.17
N ARG A 11 1.99 -0.40 -14.73
CA ARG A 11 2.23 -0.77 -16.14
C ARG A 11 1.87 -2.22 -16.47
N ARG A 12 1.73 -3.07 -15.45
CA ARG A 12 1.31 -4.48 -15.56
C ARG A 12 -0.16 -4.65 -15.17
N ASP A 13 -0.97 -3.60 -15.33
CA ASP A 13 -2.39 -3.56 -15.01
C ASP A 13 -2.72 -3.90 -13.54
N THR A 14 -1.82 -3.53 -12.62
CA THR A 14 -1.97 -3.83 -11.19
C THR A 14 -2.45 -2.60 -10.42
N ALA A 15 -3.58 -2.74 -9.71
CA ALA A 15 -4.07 -1.72 -8.79
C ALA A 15 -3.08 -1.52 -7.63
N CYS A 16 -2.82 -0.26 -7.27
CA CYS A 16 -1.76 0.07 -6.34
C CYS A 16 -2.28 0.82 -5.11
N VAL A 17 -1.98 0.28 -3.93
CA VAL A 17 -2.17 0.97 -2.65
C VAL A 17 -0.81 1.27 -2.04
N PHE A 18 -0.54 2.53 -1.72
CA PHE A 18 0.74 2.92 -1.13
C PHE A 18 0.56 3.92 0.00
N THR A 19 1.46 3.85 0.97
CA THR A 19 1.44 4.71 2.16
C THR A 19 2.49 5.80 2.07
N TYR A 20 2.20 6.95 2.66
CA TYR A 20 3.11 8.08 2.78
C TYR A 20 2.98 8.72 4.16
N ARG A 21 4.02 9.46 4.59
CA ARG A 21 4.01 10.14 5.89
C ARG A 21 3.82 11.65 5.79
N GLN A 22 4.55 12.32 4.89
CA GLN A 22 4.62 13.80 4.87
C GLN A 22 4.33 14.43 3.50
N ASN A 23 4.65 13.74 2.40
CA ASN A 23 4.57 14.34 1.07
C ASN A 23 3.28 13.97 0.34
N ALA A 24 2.18 14.63 0.71
CA ALA A 24 0.86 14.42 0.11
C ALA A 24 0.81 14.84 -1.37
N ALA A 25 1.51 15.92 -1.75
CA ALA A 25 1.57 16.39 -3.13
C ALA A 25 2.17 15.31 -4.06
N LEU A 26 3.36 14.79 -3.71
CA LEU A 26 3.99 13.71 -4.47
C LEU A 26 3.14 12.43 -4.47
N ALA A 27 2.45 12.13 -3.36
CA ALA A 27 1.56 10.98 -3.30
C ALA A 27 0.38 11.12 -4.28
N SER A 28 -0.18 12.33 -4.40
CA SER A 28 -1.24 12.63 -5.37
C SER A 28 -0.74 12.55 -6.81
N GLU A 29 0.48 13.03 -7.09
CA GLU A 29 1.09 12.94 -8.42
C GLU A 29 1.27 11.48 -8.86
N VAL A 30 1.78 10.63 -7.96
CA VAL A 30 1.96 9.20 -8.23
C VAL A 30 0.62 8.50 -8.44
N ALA A 31 -0.40 8.83 -7.64
CA ALA A 31 -1.74 8.27 -7.81
C ALA A 31 -2.33 8.64 -9.19
N ALA A 32 -2.23 9.91 -9.58
CA ALA A 32 -2.69 10.38 -10.88
C ALA A 32 -1.91 9.74 -12.04
N GLU A 33 -0.61 9.47 -11.88
CA GLU A 33 0.16 8.74 -12.90
C GLU A 33 -0.27 7.29 -13.04
N ILE A 34 -0.55 6.59 -11.94
CA ILE A 34 -1.07 5.22 -11.96
C ILE A 34 -2.45 5.18 -12.63
N GLU A 35 -3.34 6.11 -12.28
CA GLU A 35 -4.69 6.17 -12.86
C GLU A 35 -4.65 6.47 -14.36
N ARG A 36 -3.69 7.29 -14.83
CA ARG A 36 -3.46 7.51 -16.27
C ARG A 36 -3.00 6.26 -17.01
N LEU A 37 -2.38 5.30 -16.32
CA LEU A 37 -1.99 4.02 -16.92
C LEU A 37 -3.17 3.03 -16.99
N GLY A 38 -4.29 3.31 -16.31
CA GLY A 38 -5.51 2.50 -16.30
C GLY A 38 -5.90 1.95 -14.92
N PRO A 39 -4.98 1.41 -14.11
CA PRO A 39 -5.31 0.83 -12.81
C PRO A 39 -5.74 1.85 -11.76
N ARG A 40 -6.46 1.37 -10.75
CA ARG A 40 -6.84 2.17 -9.58
C ARG A 40 -5.63 2.45 -8.67
N ALA A 41 -5.59 3.64 -8.09
CA ALA A 41 -4.61 4.02 -7.08
C ALA A 41 -5.29 4.41 -5.76
N LEU A 42 -4.67 4.06 -4.64
CA LEU A 42 -5.06 4.56 -3.32
C LEU A 42 -3.83 4.99 -2.52
N ALA A 43 -3.68 6.30 -2.32
CA ALA A 43 -2.63 6.89 -1.50
C ALA A 43 -3.13 7.14 -0.07
N LEU A 44 -2.42 6.61 0.94
CA LEU A 44 -2.84 6.73 2.35
C LEU A 44 -1.76 7.41 3.19
N ALA A 45 -2.14 8.48 3.90
CA ALA A 45 -1.31 9.08 4.93
C ALA A 45 -1.29 8.18 6.18
N VAL A 46 -0.14 7.56 6.48
CA VAL A 46 -0.04 6.55 7.54
C VAL A 46 1.30 6.68 8.27
N GLU A 47 1.23 6.77 9.60
CA GLU A 47 2.37 6.53 10.47
C GLU A 47 2.46 5.01 10.73
N LEU A 48 3.52 4.39 10.20
CA LEU A 48 3.71 2.94 10.27
C LEU A 48 4.24 2.48 11.64
N ALA A 49 4.68 3.41 12.49
CA ALA A 49 5.04 3.13 13.88
C ALA A 49 3.83 2.78 14.76
N GLU A 50 2.60 3.05 14.31
CA GLU A 50 1.35 2.78 15.04
C GLU A 50 0.64 1.53 14.45
N PRO A 51 0.67 0.36 15.11
CA PRO A 51 0.12 -0.89 14.59
C PRO A 51 -1.36 -0.80 14.20
N GLU A 52 -2.16 -0.06 14.97
CA GLU A 52 -3.60 0.11 14.76
C GLU A 52 -3.88 0.86 13.46
N ARG A 53 -3.04 1.83 13.09
CA ARG A 53 -3.16 2.54 11.81
C ARG A 53 -2.86 1.60 10.65
N VAL A 54 -1.87 0.73 10.81
CA VAL A 54 -1.53 -0.28 9.79
C VAL A 54 -2.69 -1.26 9.60
N VAL A 55 -3.35 -1.72 10.68
CA VAL A 55 -4.54 -2.58 10.58
C VAL A 55 -5.65 -1.92 9.76
N ARG A 56 -5.93 -0.63 10.01
CA ARG A 56 -6.95 0.13 9.26
C ARG A 56 -6.63 0.24 7.76
N VAL A 57 -5.36 0.30 7.38
CA VAL A 57 -4.96 0.25 5.97
C VAL A 57 -5.41 -1.04 5.31
N PHE A 58 -5.18 -2.18 5.97
CA PHE A 58 -5.60 -3.48 5.44
C PHE A 58 -7.12 -3.64 5.41
N GLU A 59 -7.84 -3.11 6.39
CA GLU A 59 -9.31 -3.08 6.36
C GLU A 59 -9.82 -2.28 5.17
N LYS A 60 -9.20 -1.13 4.87
CA LYS A 60 -9.52 -0.30 3.71
C LYS A 60 -9.19 -1.00 2.39
N ILE A 61 -8.04 -1.67 2.28
CA ILE A 61 -7.69 -2.50 1.12
C ILE A 61 -8.75 -3.58 0.91
N ARG A 62 -9.15 -4.29 1.97
CA ARG A 62 -10.19 -5.32 1.88
C ARG A 62 -11.53 -4.74 1.44
N ALA A 63 -11.92 -3.57 1.95
CA ALA A 63 -13.19 -2.94 1.60
C ALA A 63 -13.21 -2.44 0.14
N GLU A 64 -12.12 -1.86 -0.36
CA GLU A 64 -12.09 -1.21 -1.68
C GLU A 64 -11.62 -2.10 -2.84
N PHE A 65 -10.77 -3.09 -2.55
CA PHE A 65 -10.15 -3.98 -3.54
C PHE A 65 -10.49 -5.46 -3.32
N GLY A 66 -11.01 -5.84 -2.15
CA GLY A 66 -11.40 -7.22 -1.83
C GLY A 66 -10.24 -8.18 -1.55
N ARG A 67 -9.05 -7.93 -2.13
CA ARG A 67 -7.85 -8.79 -2.01
C ARG A 67 -6.57 -7.97 -1.89
N LEU A 68 -5.49 -8.67 -1.51
CA LEU A 68 -4.13 -8.17 -1.54
C LEU A 68 -3.21 -9.26 -2.11
N ASP A 69 -2.55 -8.96 -3.22
CA ASP A 69 -1.71 -9.91 -3.94
C ASP A 69 -0.22 -9.72 -3.67
N ILE A 70 0.21 -8.47 -3.62
CA ILE A 70 1.61 -8.09 -3.50
C ILE A 70 1.73 -7.09 -2.35
N LEU A 71 2.59 -7.39 -1.39
CA LEU A 71 2.96 -6.48 -0.31
C LEU A 71 4.44 -6.11 -0.46
N VAL A 72 4.71 -4.83 -0.68
CA VAL A 72 6.07 -4.30 -0.75
C VAL A 72 6.39 -3.50 0.50
N ALA A 73 7.18 -4.07 1.41
CA ALA A 73 7.66 -3.40 2.60
C ALA A 73 8.87 -2.49 2.29
N ASN A 74 8.63 -1.38 1.59
CA ASN A 74 9.68 -0.46 1.13
C ASN A 74 9.96 0.72 2.10
N ALA A 75 9.14 0.90 3.15
CA ALA A 75 9.38 1.93 4.15
C ALA A 75 10.58 1.52 5.03
N ALA A 76 11.71 2.20 4.86
CA ALA A 76 12.99 1.80 5.44
C ALA A 76 13.02 1.76 6.98
N ALA A 77 13.63 0.66 7.47
CA ALA A 77 14.35 0.46 8.73
C ALA A 77 13.61 0.29 10.07
N THR A 78 12.62 1.08 10.48
CA THR A 78 12.17 1.01 11.91
C THR A 78 11.08 -0.03 12.21
N ALA A 79 10.39 -0.55 11.19
CA ALA A 79 9.17 -1.35 11.38
C ALA A 79 9.38 -2.88 11.35
N CYS A 80 10.61 -3.39 11.27
CA CYS A 80 10.87 -4.82 11.09
C CYS A 80 10.20 -5.71 12.17
N ARG A 81 10.02 -5.20 13.40
CA ARG A 81 9.34 -5.91 14.49
C ARG A 81 7.79 -5.88 14.41
N LEU A 82 7.21 -4.86 13.78
CA LEU A 82 5.76 -4.66 13.72
C LEU A 82 5.09 -5.54 12.65
N TRP A 83 5.78 -5.81 11.54
CA TRP A 83 5.25 -6.65 10.47
C TRP A 83 4.87 -8.05 10.94
N GLY A 84 5.64 -8.67 11.83
CA GLY A 84 5.29 -9.97 12.41
C GLY A 84 3.97 -9.99 13.19
N GLN A 85 3.62 -8.88 13.87
CA GLN A 85 2.35 -8.77 14.59
C GLN A 85 1.18 -8.49 13.66
N VAL A 86 1.39 -7.64 12.65
CA VAL A 86 0.35 -7.28 11.68
C VAL A 86 0.01 -8.45 10.76
N ILE A 87 1.01 -9.13 10.18
CA ILE A 87 0.79 -10.28 9.28
C ILE A 87 0.06 -11.42 9.99
N ARG A 88 0.29 -11.61 11.30
CA ARG A 88 -0.46 -12.61 12.09
C ARG A 88 -1.93 -12.23 12.31
N ARG A 89 -2.24 -10.93 12.39
CA ARG A 89 -3.61 -10.42 12.56
C ARG A 89 -4.38 -10.33 11.24
N VAL A 90 -3.67 -10.11 10.13
CA VAL A 90 -4.27 -9.90 8.82
C VAL A 90 -4.13 -11.17 7.98
N ARG A 91 -5.19 -11.98 7.93
CA ARG A 91 -5.27 -13.13 7.01
C ARG A 91 -5.97 -12.73 5.72
N PHE A 92 -5.21 -12.67 4.62
CA PHE A 92 -5.78 -12.72 3.28
C PHE A 92 -5.79 -14.17 2.81
N ARG A 93 -6.90 -14.61 2.21
CA ARG A 93 -6.92 -15.88 1.47
C ARG A 93 -6.11 -15.66 0.20
N ALA A 94 -5.06 -16.45 -0.01
CA ALA A 94 -4.47 -16.57 -1.33
C ALA A 94 -5.56 -17.02 -2.29
N SER A 95 -5.80 -16.24 -3.34
CA SER A 95 -6.69 -16.65 -4.42
C SER A 95 -5.93 -17.71 -5.24
N ARG A 96 -6.60 -18.82 -5.56
CA ARG A 96 -6.06 -19.89 -6.40
C ARG A 96 -5.74 -19.37 -7.80
#